data_AF-A0A1A8QBQ3-F1
#
_entry.id   AF-A0A1A8QBQ3-F1
#
_cell.length_a   1.000
_cell.length_b   1.000
_cell.length_c   1.000
_cell.angle_alpha   90.00
_cell.angle_beta   90.00
_cell.angle_gamma   90.00
#
_symmetry.space_group_name_H-M   'P 1'
#
loop_
_entity.id
_entity.type
_entity.pdbx_description
1 polymer ?
#
loop_
_entity_poly.entity_id
_entity_poly.type
_entity_poly.pdbx_seq_one_letter_code
_entity_poly.pdbx_strand_id
1 'polypeptide(L)'
;LSERMEALLVSRCFTVPPNVLLPEDQCHKKYPQDIQEILKLESSMADLHGAYEAEVCARQALLTELEEQKEVQKQMDGILEWVMELRAAWVKDGDGNFQESFQLAMMSIKKLQEAVEQVLVCSRTLK
;
A
#
# COMPACT_ATOMS: atom_id res chain seq x y z
N LEU A 1 -6.23 -25.63 80.19
CA LEU A 1 -7.36 -26.18 79.39
C LEU A 1 -7.52 -25.44 78.06
N SER A 2 -7.54 -24.11 78.06
CA SER A 2 -7.62 -23.27 76.85
C SER A 2 -6.56 -23.63 75.79
N GLU A 3 -5.29 -23.71 76.16
CA GLU A 3 -4.19 -24.01 75.23
C GLU A 3 -4.31 -25.38 74.54
N ARG A 4 -4.78 -26.40 75.26
CA ARG A 4 -5.03 -27.73 74.68
C ARG A 4 -6.20 -27.70 73.69
N MET A 5 -7.22 -26.90 73.98
CA MET A 5 -8.39 -26.75 73.11
C MET A 5 -8.01 -25.97 71.83
N GLU A 6 -7.22 -24.92 71.98
CA GLU A 6 -6.70 -24.13 70.86
C GLU A 6 -5.81 -24.97 69.94
N ALA A 7 -4.89 -25.76 70.50
CA ALA A 7 -4.05 -26.67 69.72
C ALA A 7 -4.87 -27.72 68.94
N LEU A 8 -5.97 -28.21 69.51
CA LEU A 8 -6.87 -29.15 68.84
C LEU A 8 -7.67 -28.48 67.72
N LEU A 9 -8.18 -27.27 67.95
CA LEU A 9 -8.93 -26.51 66.93
C LEU A 9 -8.04 -26.16 65.73
N VAL A 10 -6.82 -25.69 65.97
CA VAL A 10 -5.88 -25.39 64.89
C VAL A 10 -5.54 -26.66 64.11
N SER A 11 -5.15 -27.73 64.79
CA SER A 11 -4.69 -28.97 64.13
C SER A 11 -5.78 -29.79 63.45
N ARG A 12 -7.05 -29.68 63.87
CA ARG A 12 -8.15 -30.54 63.39
C ARG A 12 -9.26 -29.80 62.66
N CYS A 13 -9.51 -28.54 62.98
CA CYS A 13 -10.66 -27.80 62.45
C CYS A 13 -10.24 -26.70 61.45
N PHE A 14 -9.06 -26.09 61.65
CA PHE A 14 -8.57 -25.00 60.80
C PHE A 14 -7.34 -25.38 59.96
N THR A 15 -7.11 -26.68 59.74
CA THR A 15 -6.04 -27.18 58.87
C THR A 15 -6.63 -27.84 57.62
N VAL A 16 -6.13 -27.47 56.45
CA VAL A 16 -6.43 -28.17 55.19
C VAL A 16 -5.58 -29.45 55.12
N PRO A 17 -6.17 -30.63 54.88
CA PRO A 17 -5.40 -31.85 54.74
C PRO A 17 -4.42 -31.79 53.56
N PRO A 18 -3.18 -32.29 53.70
CA PRO A 18 -2.14 -32.17 52.66
C PRO A 18 -2.47 -32.87 51.34
N ASN A 19 -3.45 -33.79 51.33
CA ASN A 19 -3.85 -34.55 50.15
C ASN A 19 -5.10 -33.99 49.45
N VAL A 20 -5.62 -32.84 49.90
CA VAL A 20 -6.83 -32.23 49.36
C VAL A 20 -6.47 -30.88 48.74
N LEU A 21 -6.74 -30.75 47.45
CA LEU A 21 -6.73 -29.46 46.77
C LEU A 21 -8.06 -28.76 47.04
N LEU A 22 -8.02 -27.46 47.30
CA LEU A 22 -9.24 -26.68 47.45
C LEU A 22 -9.92 -26.52 46.08
N PRO A 23 -11.23 -26.18 46.03
CA PRO A 23 -11.92 -25.93 44.77
C PRO A 23 -11.25 -24.89 43.88
N GLU A 24 -10.59 -23.91 44.48
CA GLU A 24 -9.83 -22.85 43.81
C GLU A 24 -8.56 -23.40 43.12
N ASP A 25 -7.99 -24.49 43.65
CA ASP A 25 -6.74 -25.09 43.16
C ASP A 25 -6.97 -26.12 42.03
N GLN A 26 -8.21 -26.33 41.59
CA GLN A 26 -8.53 -27.32 40.56
C GLN A 26 -7.81 -27.08 39.23
N CYS A 27 -7.45 -25.83 38.93
CA CYS A 27 -6.69 -25.46 37.75
C CYS A 27 -5.30 -26.13 37.70
N HIS A 28 -4.63 -26.25 38.85
CA HIS A 28 -3.32 -26.90 38.97
C HIS A 28 -3.37 -28.41 38.65
N LYS A 29 -4.54 -29.03 38.80
CA LYS A 29 -4.77 -30.44 38.44
C LYS A 29 -4.90 -30.66 36.93
N LYS A 30 -5.49 -29.70 36.22
CA LYS A 30 -5.71 -29.76 34.77
C LYS A 30 -4.51 -29.26 33.97
N TYR A 31 -3.83 -28.24 34.50
CA TYR A 31 -2.68 -27.61 33.88
C TYR A 31 -1.60 -27.48 34.94
N PRO A 32 -0.87 -28.58 35.24
CA PRO A 32 0.36 -28.46 36.02
C PRO A 32 1.31 -27.58 35.20
N GLN A 33 1.44 -26.32 35.62
CA GLN A 33 2.19 -25.31 34.88
C GLN A 33 3.68 -25.67 34.93
N ASP A 34 4.22 -26.17 33.82
CA ASP A 34 5.66 -26.20 33.62
C ASP A 34 6.13 -24.77 33.35
N ILE A 35 7.10 -24.31 34.13
CA ILE A 35 7.64 -22.94 34.02
C ILE A 35 8.16 -22.68 32.60
N GLN A 36 8.68 -23.72 31.91
CA GLN A 36 9.13 -23.57 30.53
C GLN A 36 7.99 -23.32 29.53
N GLU A 37 6.80 -23.90 29.75
CA GLU A 37 5.65 -23.68 28.87
C GLU A 37 5.08 -22.27 29.05
N ILE A 38 5.05 -21.75 30.28
CA ILE A 38 4.64 -20.36 30.55
C ILE A 38 5.59 -19.39 29.83
N LEU A 39 6.91 -19.57 30.00
CA LEU A 39 7.90 -18.69 29.36
C LEU A 39 7.81 -18.73 27.82
N LYS A 40 7.52 -19.90 27.24
CA LYS A 40 7.28 -20.03 25.79
C LYS A 40 6.01 -19.29 25.35
N LEU A 41 4.94 -19.38 26.12
CA LEU A 41 3.69 -18.66 25.83
C LEU A 41 3.88 -17.15 25.94
N GLU A 42 4.57 -16.67 26.96
CA GLU A 42 4.90 -15.25 27.12
C GLU A 42 5.75 -14.73 25.95
N SER A 43 6.77 -15.48 25.54
CA SER A 43 7.57 -15.16 24.36
C SER A 43 6.70 -15.12 23.10
N SER A 44 5.86 -16.14 22.88
CA SER A 44 4.98 -16.19 21.72
C SER A 44 3.97 -15.05 21.71
N MET A 45 3.48 -14.60 22.87
CA MET A 45 2.61 -13.44 22.97
C MET A 45 3.33 -12.14 22.60
N ALA A 46 4.57 -11.97 23.08
CA ALA A 46 5.39 -10.81 22.75
C ALA A 46 5.70 -10.76 21.24
N ASP A 47 6.10 -11.89 20.66
CA ASP A 47 6.37 -12.00 19.22
C ASP A 47 5.13 -11.70 18.38
N LEU A 48 3.97 -12.25 18.78
CA LEU A 48 2.70 -12.01 18.10
C LEU A 48 2.28 -10.54 18.18
N HIS A 49 2.50 -9.90 19.32
CA HIS A 49 2.19 -8.48 19.50
C HIS A 49 3.07 -7.61 18.59
N GLY A 50 4.38 -7.87 18.55
CA GLY A 50 5.30 -7.15 17.66
C GLY A 50 4.96 -7.36 16.18
N ALA A 51 4.61 -8.57 15.78
CA ALA A 51 4.16 -8.86 14.41
C ALA A 51 2.87 -8.11 14.07
N TYR A 52 1.91 -8.06 15.00
CA TYR A 52 0.67 -7.32 14.82
C TYR A 52 0.93 -5.81 14.64
N GLU A 53 1.78 -5.20 15.46
CA GLU A 53 2.13 -3.79 15.31
C GLU A 53 2.78 -3.49 13.96
N ALA A 54 3.69 -4.38 13.52
CA ALA A 54 4.32 -4.26 12.21
C ALA A 54 3.29 -4.35 11.06
N GLU A 55 2.33 -5.27 11.14
CA GLU A 55 1.24 -5.41 10.16
C GLU A 55 0.33 -4.19 10.13
N VAL A 56 0.01 -3.60 11.28
CA VAL A 56 -0.78 -2.35 11.36
C VAL A 56 -0.03 -1.20 10.67
N CYS A 57 1.27 -1.07 10.93
CA CYS A 57 2.12 -0.08 10.28
C CYS A 57 2.20 -0.31 8.76
N ALA A 58 2.42 -1.56 8.32
CA ALA A 58 2.48 -1.92 6.91
C ALA A 58 1.15 -1.61 6.20
N ARG A 59 0.01 -1.94 6.83
CA ARG A 59 -1.31 -1.60 6.31
C ARG A 59 -1.48 -0.10 6.15
N GLN A 60 -1.03 0.70 7.11
CA GLN A 60 -1.14 2.16 7.01
C GLN A 60 -0.26 2.71 5.88
N ALA A 61 0.97 2.19 5.71
CA ALA A 61 1.83 2.55 4.60
C ALA A 61 1.20 2.22 3.24
N LEU A 62 0.59 1.04 3.11
CA LEU A 62 -0.11 0.64 1.88
C LEU A 62 -1.34 1.52 1.58
N LEU A 63 -2.06 1.97 2.60
CA LEU A 63 -3.19 2.89 2.41
C LEU A 63 -2.71 4.26 1.90
N THR A 64 -1.63 4.79 2.46
CA THR A 64 -1.02 6.05 2.01
C THR A 64 -0.54 5.93 0.56
N GLU A 65 0.18 4.85 0.22
CA GLU A 65 0.63 4.59 -1.14
C GLU A 65 -0.55 4.52 -2.13
N LEU A 66 -1.67 3.90 -1.74
CA LEU A 66 -2.86 3.81 -2.57
C LEU A 66 -3.54 5.17 -2.81
N GLU A 67 -3.45 6.09 -1.86
CA GLU A 67 -3.92 7.47 -2.03
C GLU A 67 -3.02 8.24 -3.00
N GLU A 68 -1.70 8.08 -2.90
CA GLU A 68 -0.73 8.67 -3.84
C GLU A 68 -0.96 8.15 -5.27
N GLN A 69 -1.17 6.85 -5.44
CA GLN A 69 -1.47 6.25 -6.74
C GLN A 69 -2.75 6.80 -7.38
N LYS A 70 -3.79 7.06 -6.57
CA LYS A 70 -5.03 7.68 -7.07
C LYS A 70 -4.80 9.11 -7.58
N GLU A 71 -3.97 9.88 -6.91
CA GLU A 71 -3.64 11.23 -7.35
C GLU A 71 -2.85 11.21 -8.67
N VAL A 72 -1.85 10.32 -8.79
CA VAL A 72 -1.12 10.13 -10.04
C VAL A 72 -2.05 9.69 -11.17
N GLN A 73 -2.97 8.76 -10.90
CA GLN A 73 -3.96 8.31 -11.89
C GLN A 73 -4.83 9.48 -12.38
N LYS A 74 -5.32 10.33 -11.47
CA LYS A 74 -6.11 11.51 -11.82
C LYS A 74 -5.34 12.48 -12.72
N GLN A 75 -4.04 12.68 -12.45
CA GLN A 75 -3.19 13.51 -13.30
C GLN A 75 -3.01 12.90 -14.69
N MET A 76 -2.82 11.59 -14.79
CA MET A 76 -2.73 10.89 -16.07
C MET A 76 -4.03 10.99 -16.88
N ASP A 77 -5.18 10.82 -16.22
CA ASP A 77 -6.49 10.96 -16.87
C ASP A 77 -6.69 12.39 -17.39
N GLY A 78 -6.27 13.40 -16.63
CA GLY A 78 -6.29 14.80 -17.09
C GLY A 78 -5.37 15.06 -18.29
N ILE A 79 -4.19 14.44 -18.33
CA ILE A 79 -3.30 14.53 -19.51
C ILE A 79 -3.94 13.86 -20.72
N LEU A 80 -4.57 12.69 -20.54
CA LEU A 80 -5.25 11.99 -21.64
C LEU A 80 -6.42 12.80 -22.18
N GLU A 81 -7.24 13.38 -21.31
CA GLU A 81 -8.33 14.27 -21.70
C GLU A 81 -7.79 15.48 -22.49
N TRP A 82 -6.74 16.14 -21.98
CA TRP A 82 -6.10 17.25 -22.68
C TRP A 82 -5.56 16.85 -24.07
N VAL A 83 -4.93 15.68 -24.20
CA VAL A 83 -4.44 15.16 -25.49
C VAL A 83 -5.62 14.88 -26.44
N MET A 84 -6.73 14.36 -25.93
CA MET A 84 -7.93 14.11 -26.72
C MET A 84 -8.58 15.42 -27.20
N GLU A 85 -8.69 16.41 -26.32
CA GLU A 85 -9.17 17.75 -26.68
C GLU A 85 -8.27 18.42 -27.72
N LEU A 86 -6.95 18.33 -27.57
CA LEU A 86 -5.99 18.87 -28.53
C LEU A 86 -6.17 18.21 -29.91
N ARG A 87 -6.33 16.89 -29.95
CA ARG A 87 -6.61 16.15 -31.18
C ARG A 87 -7.95 16.56 -31.78
N ALA A 88 -8.99 16.72 -30.96
CA ALA A 88 -10.31 17.12 -31.42
C ALA A 88 -10.32 18.55 -31.98
N ALA A 89 -9.63 19.49 -31.33
CA ALA A 89 -9.45 20.85 -31.80
C ALA A 89 -8.72 20.88 -33.15
N TRP A 90 -7.65 20.09 -33.29
CA TRP A 90 -6.90 19.96 -34.54
C TRP A 90 -7.76 19.45 -35.70
N VAL A 91 -8.51 18.36 -35.47
CA VAL A 91 -9.45 17.81 -36.47
C VAL A 91 -10.55 18.81 -36.82
N LYS A 92 -11.05 19.56 -35.83
CA LYS A 92 -12.11 20.57 -36.02
C LYS A 92 -11.65 21.75 -36.87
N ASP A 93 -10.39 22.16 -36.75
CA ASP A 93 -9.79 23.22 -37.56
C ASP A 93 -9.47 22.78 -39.00
N GLY A 94 -9.80 21.54 -39.36
CA GLY A 94 -9.77 21.02 -40.73
C GLY A 94 -8.45 20.37 -41.12
N ASP A 95 -7.47 20.34 -40.23
CA ASP A 95 -6.26 19.55 -40.39
C ASP A 95 -6.51 18.14 -39.85
N GLY A 96 -6.45 17.13 -40.72
CA GLY A 96 -6.67 15.73 -40.36
C GLY A 96 -5.55 15.16 -39.49
N ASN A 97 -4.81 14.18 -40.00
CA ASN A 97 -3.63 13.66 -39.30
C ASN A 97 -2.50 14.70 -39.33
N PHE A 98 -2.06 15.20 -38.17
CA PHE A 98 -0.96 16.17 -38.04
C PHE A 98 0.27 15.77 -38.86
N GLN A 99 0.63 14.48 -38.84
CA GLN A 99 1.80 13.99 -39.56
C GLN A 99 1.63 14.09 -41.08
N GLU A 100 0.42 13.86 -41.60
CA GLU A 100 0.10 13.96 -43.02
C GLU A 100 0.01 15.44 -43.45
N SER A 101 -0.64 16.29 -42.65
CA SER A 101 -0.68 17.75 -42.90
C SER A 101 0.73 18.35 -42.93
N PHE A 102 1.59 17.98 -41.96
CA PHE A 102 2.97 18.45 -41.90
C PHE A 102 3.82 17.95 -43.08
N GLN A 103 3.66 16.67 -43.47
CA GLN A 103 4.33 16.13 -44.65
C GLN A 103 3.89 16.83 -45.95
N LEU A 104 2.58 17.09 -46.11
CA LEU A 104 2.05 17.78 -47.28
C LEU A 104 2.56 19.23 -47.36
N ALA A 105 2.63 19.94 -46.23
CA ALA A 105 3.19 21.29 -46.15
C ALA A 105 4.67 21.29 -46.57
N MET A 106 5.48 20.38 -46.01
CA MET A 106 6.90 20.26 -46.35
C MET A 106 7.13 19.89 -47.83
N MET A 107 6.29 19.02 -48.39
CA MET A 107 6.36 18.67 -49.81
C MET A 107 5.98 19.85 -50.71
N SER A 108 4.99 20.64 -50.30
CA SER A 108 4.57 21.86 -51.01
C SER A 108 5.66 22.93 -50.97
N ILE A 109 6.34 23.10 -49.83
CA ILE A 109 7.48 24.02 -49.69
C ILE A 109 8.64 23.60 -50.61
N LYS A 110 8.97 22.30 -50.70
CA LYS A 110 10.01 21.82 -51.62
C LYS A 110 9.67 22.11 -53.08
N LYS A 111 8.45 21.82 -53.52
CA LYS A 111 7.99 22.15 -54.88
C LYS A 111 8.05 23.65 -55.17
N LEU A 112 7.72 24.48 -54.18
CA LEU A 112 7.80 25.92 -54.31
C LEU A 112 9.26 26.39 -54.45
N GLN A 113 10.19 25.81 -53.70
CA GLN A 113 11.63 26.11 -53.84
C GLN A 113 12.16 25.76 -55.23
N GLU A 114 11.80 24.59 -55.75
CA GLU A 114 12.19 24.16 -57.10
C GLU A 114 11.61 25.09 -58.18
N ALA A 115 10.34 25.51 -58.05
CA ALA A 115 9.71 26.44 -58.97
C ALA A 115 10.38 27.83 -58.93
N VAL A 116 10.70 28.33 -57.74
CA VAL A 116 11.41 29.60 -57.55
C VAL A 116 12.81 29.54 -58.16
N GLU A 117 13.51 28.43 -58.00
CA GLU A 117 14.84 28.21 -58.61
C GLU A 117 14.76 28.18 -60.14
N GLN A 118 13.76 27.49 -60.71
CA GLN A 118 13.53 27.49 -62.16
C GLN A 118 13.20 28.89 -62.69
N VAL A 119 12.37 29.67 -62.00
CA VAL A 119 12.06 31.06 -62.38
C VAL A 119 13.30 31.96 -62.28
N LEU A 120 14.15 31.77 -61.28
CA LEU A 120 15.43 32.47 -61.14
C LEU A 120 16.42 32.11 -62.25
N VAL A 121 16.45 30.85 -62.71
CA VAL A 121 17.28 30.42 -63.84
C VAL A 121 16.74 30.97 -65.16
N CYS A 122 15.43 30.86 -65.41
CA CYS A 122 14.78 31.41 -66.61
C CYS A 122 14.90 32.94 -66.71
N SER A 123 14.83 33.66 -65.59
CA SER A 123 15.02 35.12 -65.58
C SER A 123 16.47 35.55 -65.79
N ARG A 124 17.45 34.67 -65.56
CA ARG A 124 18.87 34.90 -65.86
C ARG A 124 19.23 34.59 -67.32
N THR A 125 18.53 33.66 -67.97
CA THR A 125 18.70 33.35 -69.40
C THR A 125 17.94 34.29 -70.34
N LEU A 126 17.06 35.14 -69.80
CA LEU A 126 16.33 36.19 -70.52
C LEU A 126 16.98 37.59 -70.41
N LYS A 127 18.16 37.70 -69.79
CA LYS A 127 19.02 38.89 -69.80
C LYS A 127 20.23 38.65 -70.69
#